data_AF-A0A450XE64-F1
#
_entry.id   AF-A0A450XE64-F1
#
_cell.length_a   1.000
_cell.length_b   1.000
_cell.length_c   1.000
_cell.angle_alpha   90.00
_cell.angle_beta   90.00
_cell.angle_gamma   90.00
#
_symmetry.space_group_name_H-M   'P 1'
#
loop_
_entity.id
_entity.type
_entity.pdbx_description
1 polymer ?
#
loop_
_entity_poly.entity_id
_entity_poly.type
_entity_poly.pdbx_seq_one_letter_code
_entity_poly.pdbx_strand_id
1 'polypeptide(L)'
;MPYVTSVERLAIKRGMKQGIEQGMQQGMQQGMQQGMQQGMQQGMQQGIKQGLEKGRLEGKIEEATTILMRLLVKRFGDFDEGIRRRLDMATLEQLDLWTDRILDASTVDAVFEGH
;
A
#
# COMPACT_ATOMS: atom_id res chain seq x y z
N MET A 1 51.39 -46.91 0.60
CA MET A 1 50.57 -45.68 0.55
C MET A 1 50.41 -45.31 -0.91
N PRO A 2 49.20 -45.08 -1.43
CA PRO A 2 49.03 -44.66 -2.82
C PRO A 2 49.61 -43.25 -2.99
N TYR A 3 50.64 -43.12 -3.82
CA TYR A 3 51.29 -41.84 -4.09
C TYR A 3 50.54 -41.12 -5.21
N VAL A 4 49.89 -40.01 -4.88
CA VAL A 4 49.29 -39.12 -5.88
C VAL A 4 50.42 -38.41 -6.62
N THR A 5 50.47 -38.60 -7.93
CA THR A 5 51.46 -37.97 -8.80
C THR A 5 51.27 -36.45 -8.83
N SER A 6 52.34 -35.72 -9.13
CA SER A 6 52.30 -34.25 -9.22
C SER A 6 51.23 -33.74 -10.21
N VAL A 7 50.96 -34.52 -11.26
CA VAL A 7 49.94 -34.22 -12.28
C VAL A 7 48.54 -34.40 -11.71
N GLU A 8 48.26 -35.49 -11.00
CA GLU A 8 46.97 -35.74 -10.34
C GLU A 8 46.65 -34.67 -9.29
N ARG A 9 47.66 -34.25 -8.50
CA ARG A 9 47.48 -33.17 -7.52
C ARG A 9 47.13 -31.84 -8.18
N LEU A 10 47.75 -31.53 -9.32
CA LEU A 10 47.48 -30.32 -10.08
C LEU A 10 46.08 -30.36 -10.71
N ALA A 11 45.66 -31.51 -11.25
CA ALA A 11 44.33 -31.71 -11.81
C ALA A 11 43.24 -31.56 -10.76
N ILE A 12 43.39 -32.17 -9.58
CA ILE A 12 42.44 -32.03 -8.46
C ILE A 12 42.34 -30.57 -8.01
N LYS A 13 43.47 -29.88 -7.83
CA LYS A 13 43.48 -28.47 -7.42
C LYS A 13 42.80 -27.56 -8.46
N ARG A 14 43.02 -27.80 -9.75
CA ARG A 14 42.37 -27.05 -10.84
C ARG A 14 40.88 -27.33 -10.92
N GLY A 15 40.47 -28.60 -10.89
CA GLY A 15 39.07 -29.01 -10.92
C GLY A 15 38.29 -28.47 -9.72
N MET A 16 38.87 -28.52 -8.51
CA MET A 16 38.25 -27.95 -7.32
C MET A 16 38.10 -26.43 -7.41
N LYS A 17 39.15 -25.73 -7.87
CA LYS A 17 39.09 -24.26 -8.05
C LYS A 17 38.03 -23.87 -9.09
N GLN A 18 38.01 -24.55 -10.24
CA GLN A 18 37.02 -24.29 -11.30
C GLN A 18 35.61 -24.61 -10.83
N GLY A 19 35.39 -25.72 -10.13
CA GLY A 19 34.08 -26.10 -9.61
C GLY A 19 33.55 -25.10 -8.58
N ILE A 20 34.40 -24.62 -7.66
CA ILE A 20 34.02 -23.58 -6.68
C ILE A 20 33.69 -22.27 -7.38
N GLU A 21 34.53 -21.84 -8.34
CA GLU A 21 34.34 -20.58 -9.05
C GLU A 21 33.05 -20.60 -9.90
N GLN A 22 32.81 -21.69 -10.63
CA GLN A 22 31.58 -21.89 -11.41
C GLN A 22 30.35 -21.99 -10.52
N GLY A 23 30.41 -22.79 -9.45
CA GLY A 23 29.30 -22.95 -8.51
C GLY A 23 28.95 -21.64 -7.81
N MET A 24 29.94 -20.85 -7.42
CA MET A 24 29.72 -19.53 -6.81
C MET A 24 29.12 -18.54 -7.80
N GLN A 25 29.63 -18.48 -9.03
CA GLN A 25 29.07 -17.61 -10.08
C GLN A 25 27.62 -17.98 -10.41
N GLN A 26 27.34 -19.27 -10.62
CA GLN A 26 25.98 -19.75 -10.91
C GLN A 26 25.03 -19.50 -9.74
N GLY A 27 25.44 -19.83 -8.52
CA GLY A 27 24.63 -19.61 -7.33
C GLY A 27 24.34 -18.13 -7.10
N MET A 28 25.32 -17.26 -7.32
CA MET A 28 25.13 -15.81 -7.19
C MET A 28 24.20 -15.25 -8.28
N GLN A 29 24.38 -15.66 -9.54
CA GLN A 29 23.49 -15.24 -10.62
C GLN A 29 22.05 -15.71 -10.40
N GLN A 30 21.86 -16.98 -10.06
CA GLN A 30 20.53 -17.54 -9.79
C GLN A 30 19.89 -16.88 -8.56
N GLY A 31 20.63 -16.74 -7.47
CA GLY A 31 20.14 -16.10 -6.25
C GLY A 31 19.77 -14.64 -6.48
N MET A 32 20.57 -13.90 -7.24
CA MET A 32 20.27 -12.51 -7.59
C MET A 32 19.04 -12.40 -8.50
N GLN A 33 18.95 -13.25 -9.52
CA GLN A 33 17.81 -13.25 -10.44
C GLN A 33 16.50 -13.61 -9.73
N GLN A 34 16.51 -14.67 -8.92
CA GLN A 34 15.35 -15.09 -8.13
C GLN A 34 14.97 -14.04 -7.08
N GLY A 35 15.95 -13.52 -6.34
CA GLY A 35 15.73 -12.50 -5.32
C GLY A 35 15.16 -11.21 -5.92
N MET A 36 15.69 -10.77 -7.06
CA MET A 36 15.18 -9.59 -7.77
C MET A 36 13.76 -9.82 -8.30
N GLN A 37 13.50 -10.97 -8.92
CA GLN A 37 12.18 -11.29 -9.45
C GLN A 37 11.12 -11.38 -8.35
N GLN A 38 11.43 -12.07 -7.25
CA GLN A 38 10.53 -12.18 -6.10
C GLN A 38 10.32 -10.84 -5.42
N GLY A 39 11.40 -10.09 -5.18
CA GLY A 39 11.32 -8.77 -4.56
C GLY A 39 10.49 -7.79 -5.39
N MET A 40 10.69 -7.77 -6.71
CA MET A 40 9.92 -6.91 -7.61
C MET A 40 8.44 -7.32 -7.65
N GLN A 41 8.15 -8.62 -7.73
CA GLN A 41 6.77 -9.11 -7.77
C GLN A 41 6.03 -8.80 -6.47
N GLN A 42 6.66 -9.03 -5.32
CA GLN A 42 6.07 -8.73 -4.01
C GLN A 42 5.90 -7.23 -3.82
N GLY A 43 6.92 -6.42 -4.13
CA GLY A 43 6.84 -4.96 -4.02
C GLY A 43 5.75 -4.37 -4.90
N MET A 44 5.64 -4.84 -6.15
CA MET A 44 4.59 -4.40 -7.07
C MET A 44 3.19 -4.79 -6.58
N GLN A 45 2.99 -6.03 -6.14
CA GLN A 45 1.70 -6.48 -5.62
C GLN A 45 1.28 -5.70 -4.37
N GLN A 46 2.19 -5.49 -3.43
CA GLN A 46 1.92 -4.72 -2.22
C GLN A 46 1.62 -3.25 -2.54
N GLY A 47 2.41 -2.63 -3.42
CA GLY A 47 2.20 -1.25 -3.84
C GLY A 47 0.86 -1.04 -4.53
N ILE A 48 0.48 -1.93 -5.47
CA ILE A 48 -0.82 -1.87 -6.14
C ILE A 48 -1.96 -2.04 -5.14
N LYS A 49 -1.86 -3.03 -4.24
CA LYS A 49 -2.92 -3.29 -3.26
C LYS A 49 -3.12 -2.09 -2.33
N GLN A 50 -2.05 -1.55 -1.77
CA GLN A 50 -2.11 -0.39 -0.88
C GLN A 50 -2.63 0.85 -1.61
N GLY A 51 -2.17 1.10 -2.84
CA GLY A 51 -2.62 2.23 -3.65
C GLY A 51 -4.11 2.14 -3.99
N LEU A 52 -4.59 0.95 -4.38
CA LEU A 52 -6.01 0.72 -4.68
C LEU A 52 -6.88 0.87 -3.44
N GLU A 53 -6.45 0.32 -2.30
CA GLU A 53 -7.21 0.40 -1.05
C GLU A 53 -7.31 1.83 -0.55
N LYS A 54 -6.19 2.58 -0.57
CA LYS A 54 -6.15 3.99 -0.21
C LYS A 54 -7.03 4.83 -1.15
N GLY A 55 -6.85 4.69 -2.46
CA GLY A 55 -7.64 5.46 -3.44
C GLY A 55 -9.14 5.16 -3.37
N ARG A 56 -9.52 3.91 -3.08
CA ARG A 56 -10.93 3.56 -2.85
C ARG A 56 -11.49 4.20 -1.59
N LEU A 57 -10.71 4.28 -0.52
CA LEU A 57 -11.14 4.91 0.73
C LEU A 57 -11.26 6.43 0.56
N GLU A 58 -10.28 7.07 -0.08
CA GLU A 58 -10.32 8.50 -0.43
C GLU A 58 -11.53 8.82 -1.30
N GLY A 59 -11.77 8.04 -2.36
CA GLY A 59 -12.93 8.23 -3.22
C GLY A 59 -14.28 8.07 -2.51
N LYS A 60 -14.37 7.17 -1.52
CA LYS A 60 -15.56 7.04 -0.68
C LYS A 60 -15.80 8.25 0.21
N ILE A 61 -14.74 8.79 0.82
CA ILE A 61 -14.82 10.00 1.64
C ILE A 61 -15.24 11.18 0.77
N GLU A 62 -14.63 11.37 -0.39
CA GLU A 62 -14.99 12.44 -1.34
C GLU A 62 -16.45 12.33 -1.81
N GLU A 63 -16.91 11.13 -2.13
CA GLU A 63 -18.30 10.87 -2.53
C GLU A 63 -19.27 11.18 -1.37
N ALA A 64 -19.01 10.65 -0.18
CA ALA A 64 -19.83 10.89 1.01
C ALA A 64 -19.88 12.39 1.37
N THR A 65 -18.74 13.08 1.34
CA THR A 65 -18.66 14.54 1.56
C THR A 65 -19.48 15.29 0.52
N THR A 66 -19.37 14.92 -0.76
CA THR A 66 -20.13 15.57 -1.84
C THR A 66 -21.63 15.39 -1.65
N ILE A 67 -22.07 14.19 -1.27
CA ILE A 67 -23.48 13.89 -1.03
C ILE A 67 -23.98 14.66 0.19
N LEU A 68 -23.26 14.60 1.32
CA LEU A 68 -23.64 15.29 2.54
C LEU A 68 -23.70 16.80 2.33
N MET A 69 -22.72 17.39 1.64
CA MET A 69 -22.73 18.79 1.24
C MET A 69 -23.99 19.16 0.45
N ARG A 70 -24.39 18.35 -0.54
CA ARG A 70 -25.62 18.59 -1.31
C ARG A 70 -26.87 18.52 -0.43
N LEU A 71 -26.93 17.58 0.51
CA LEU A 71 -28.05 17.45 1.45
C LEU A 71 -28.12 18.64 2.41
N LEU A 72 -26.98 19.09 2.93
CA LEU A 72 -26.88 20.26 3.81
C LEU A 72 -27.37 21.52 3.10
N VAL A 73 -26.88 21.78 1.88
CA VAL A 73 -27.36 22.91 1.07
C VAL A 73 -28.86 22.82 0.82
N LYS A 74 -29.37 21.62 0.49
CA LYS A 74 -30.79 21.42 0.18
C LYS A 74 -31.71 21.64 1.38
N ARG A 75 -31.27 21.28 2.60
CA ARG A 75 -32.12 21.32 3.80
C ARG A 75 -31.97 22.60 4.61
N PHE A 76 -30.75 23.11 4.72
CA PHE A 76 -30.42 24.26 5.57
C PHE A 76 -29.98 25.51 4.79
N GLY A 77 -29.81 25.39 3.47
CA GLY A 77 -29.30 26.48 2.63
C GLY A 77 -27.78 26.57 2.66
N ASP A 78 -27.25 27.70 2.20
CA ASP A 78 -25.81 27.94 2.22
C ASP A 78 -25.26 27.91 3.65
N PHE A 79 -24.06 27.36 3.76
CA PHE A 79 -23.31 27.28 5.02
C PHE A 79 -21.97 27.99 4.90
N ASP A 80 -21.41 28.34 6.06
CA ASP A 80 -20.17 29.10 6.16
C ASP A 80 -18.92 28.27 5.83
N GLU A 81 -17.77 28.94 5.80
CA GLU A 81 -16.49 28.29 5.56
C GLU A 81 -16.07 27.35 6.70
N GLY A 82 -16.63 27.55 7.91
CA GLY A 82 -16.41 26.68 9.06
C GLY A 82 -16.93 25.26 8.82
N ILE A 83 -18.15 25.14 8.30
CA ILE A 83 -18.75 23.85 7.96
C ILE A 83 -17.99 23.17 6.82
N ARG A 84 -17.53 23.92 5.81
CA ARG A 84 -16.69 23.36 4.73
C ARG A 84 -15.41 22.73 5.27
N ARG A 85 -14.69 23.44 6.15
CA ARG A 85 -13.46 22.91 6.75
C ARG A 85 -13.71 21.67 7.61
N ARG A 86 -14.87 21.59 8.30
CA ARG A 86 -15.22 20.38 9.06
C ARG A 86 -15.47 19.18 8.14
N LEU A 87 -16.12 19.38 7.00
CA LEU A 87 -16.33 18.32 6.00
C LEU A 87 -15.02 17.85 5.36
N ASP A 88 -14.09 18.77 5.09
CA ASP A 88 -12.77 18.44 4.51
C ASP A 88 -11.89 17.61 5.47
N MET A 89 -12.07 17.79 6.77
CA MET A 89 -11.32 17.07 7.82
C MET A 89 -12.07 15.85 8.37
N ALA A 90 -13.25 15.55 7.86
CA ALA A 90 -14.11 14.50 8.39
C ALA A 90 -13.59 13.10 8.04
N THR A 91 -13.74 12.16 8.99
CA THR A 91 -13.57 10.74 8.70
C THR A 91 -14.82 10.15 8.08
N LEU A 92 -14.69 8.98 7.44
CA LEU A 92 -15.84 8.29 6.85
C LEU A 92 -16.94 8.02 7.89
N GLU A 93 -16.56 7.64 9.11
CA GLU A 93 -17.50 7.39 10.20
C GLU A 93 -18.25 8.65 10.64
N GLN A 94 -17.57 9.81 10.63
CA GLN A 94 -18.21 11.10 10.92
C GLN A 94 -19.21 11.46 9.81
N LEU A 95 -18.82 11.28 8.54
CA LEU A 95 -19.70 11.54 7.40
C LEU A 95 -20.94 10.64 7.41
N ASP A 96 -20.80 9.36 7.72
CA ASP A 96 -21.93 8.43 7.84
C ASP A 96 -22.87 8.86 8.97
N LEU A 97 -22.34 9.17 10.15
CA LEU A 97 -23.13 9.61 11.29
C LEU A 97 -23.87 10.94 11.02
N TRP A 98 -23.20 11.90 10.40
CA TRP A 98 -23.82 13.17 10.01
C TRP A 98 -24.88 12.97 8.94
N THR A 99 -24.69 12.00 8.03
CA THR A 99 -25.69 11.62 7.02
C THR A 99 -26.94 11.03 7.64
N ASP A 100 -26.84 10.24 8.71
CA ASP A 100 -28.02 9.76 9.42
C ASP A 100 -28.73 10.90 10.16
N ARG A 101 -27.95 11.74 10.87
CA ARG A 101 -28.50 12.86 11.65
C ARG A 101 -29.14 13.94 10.81
N ILE A 102 -28.70 14.14 9.57
CA ILE A 102 -29.29 15.14 8.68
C ILE A 102 -30.76 14.88 8.36
N LEU A 103 -31.26 13.66 8.61
CA LEU A 103 -32.66 13.33 8.40
C LEU A 103 -33.53 13.85 9.55
N ASP A 104 -32.99 13.85 10.78
CA ASP A 104 -33.75 14.15 12.00
C ASP A 104 -33.45 15.54 12.60
N ALA A 105 -32.24 16.08 12.41
CA ALA A 105 -31.79 17.31 13.06
C ALA A 105 -32.63 18.54 12.67
N SER A 106 -32.99 19.44 13.58
CA SER A 106 -33.76 20.66 13.19
C SER A 106 -32.87 21.80 12.66
N THR A 107 -31.57 21.75 12.92
CA THR A 107 -30.59 22.78 12.55
C THR A 107 -29.32 22.15 12.02
N VAL A 108 -28.51 22.94 11.30
CA VAL A 108 -27.21 22.50 10.80
C VAL A 108 -26.26 22.12 11.94
N ASP A 109 -26.25 22.88 13.04
CA ASP A 109 -25.38 22.61 14.19
C ASP A 109 -25.70 21.26 14.84
N ALA A 110 -26.98 20.89 14.93
CA ALA A 110 -27.42 19.63 15.52
C ALA A 110 -26.97 18.40 14.70
N VAL A 111 -26.71 18.55 13.40
CA VAL A 111 -26.10 17.48 12.59
C VAL A 111 -24.70 17.15 13.10
N PHE A 112 -23.96 18.19 13.48
CA PHE A 112 -22.55 18.10 13.83
C PHE A 112 -22.28 18.03 15.35
N GLU A 113 -23.29 17.88 16.20
CA GLU A 113 -23.10 17.81 17.66
C GLU A 113 -22.31 16.56 18.10
N GLY A 114 -21.41 16.70 19.06
CA GLY A 114 -20.66 15.57 19.65
C GLY A 114 -19.43 15.10 18.86
N HIS A 115 -19.00 15.84 17.84
CA HIS A 115 -17.76 15.58 17.06
C HIS A 115 -17.06 16.86 16.64
#